data_AF-A0AAD9JI08-F1
#
_entry.id   AF-A0AAD9JI08-F1
#
_cell.length_a   1.000
_cell.length_b   1.000
_cell.length_c   1.000
_cell.angle_alpha   90.00
_cell.angle_beta   90.00
_cell.angle_gamma   90.00
#
_symmetry.space_group_name_H-M   'P 1'
#
loop_
_entity.id
_entity.type
_entity.pdbx_description
1 polymer ?
#
loop_
_entity_poly.entity_id
_entity_poly.type
_entity_poly.pdbx_seq_one_letter_code
_entity_poly.pdbx_strand_id
1 'polypeptide(L)'
;MMGDQIKFTLGIMATGLKDSIKGIGKVITLDRDLKNEASSTETVPSGEPMSTLARRRAEKHGTREVKQPSEPKVMHRILLCCAWNGGLFLLSIILFYGVVLPTLQFLTNLIFGGSSVQSDIWWWLSPILSWTFNALWILPLFVLSKIVNSLWFQDIADAAYRKSRGRPQLLPSLSKIIADVLFSLLLQALFLIQGMLASLLPIGGLGHIVYLLHISLLYSLYAFEYKWFNMGWEVQKRLSYIETNWPYFVGFGLPLALFTAISSSHIIK
;
A
#
# COMPACT_ATOMS: atom_id res chain seq x y z
N MET A 1 -21.14 9.71 -32.20
CA MET A 1 -21.01 8.34 -31.66
C MET A 1 -19.65 8.07 -31.04
N MET A 2 -18.54 7.96 -31.80
CA MET A 2 -17.22 7.67 -31.22
C MET A 2 -16.66 8.81 -30.33
N GLY A 3 -16.85 10.07 -30.75
CA GLY A 3 -16.46 11.23 -29.95
C GLY A 3 -17.22 11.37 -28.63
N ASP A 4 -18.48 10.93 -28.57
CA ASP A 4 -19.31 10.99 -27.37
C ASP A 4 -18.89 9.94 -26.35
N GLN A 5 -18.53 8.73 -26.81
CA GLN A 5 -17.97 7.68 -25.97
C GLN A 5 -16.61 8.07 -25.38
N ILE A 6 -15.75 8.73 -26.16
CA ILE A 6 -14.47 9.24 -25.66
C ILE A 6 -14.68 10.30 -24.57
N LYS A 7 -15.57 11.28 -24.82
CA LYS A 7 -15.90 12.31 -23.83
C LYS A 7 -16.47 11.72 -22.54
N PHE A 8 -17.36 10.74 -22.66
CA PHE A 8 -17.93 10.03 -21.52
C PHE A 8 -16.86 9.30 -20.71
N THR A 9 -15.97 8.55 -21.40
CA THR A 9 -14.85 7.83 -20.79
C THR A 9 -13.89 8.78 -20.06
N LEU A 10 -13.52 9.90 -20.68
CA LEU A 10 -12.69 10.94 -20.07
C LEU A 10 -13.38 11.59 -18.86
N GLY A 11 -14.71 11.78 -18.91
CA GLY A 11 -15.48 12.29 -17.77
C GLY A 11 -15.44 11.35 -16.56
N ILE A 12 -15.55 10.03 -16.77
CA ILE A 12 -15.41 9.04 -15.71
C ILE A 12 -14.00 9.05 -15.14
N MET A 13 -12.99 9.10 -16.00
CA MET A 13 -11.59 9.18 -15.60
C MET A 13 -11.29 10.44 -14.77
N ALA A 14 -11.81 11.60 -15.17
CA ALA A 14 -11.70 12.84 -14.41
C ALA A 14 -12.39 12.74 -13.03
N THR A 15 -13.49 12.00 -12.93
CA THR A 15 -14.17 11.74 -11.65
C THR A 15 -13.30 10.90 -10.72
N GLY A 16 -12.68 9.83 -11.22
CA GLY A 16 -11.73 9.03 -10.44
C GLY A 16 -10.54 9.85 -9.95
N LEU A 17 -9.98 10.69 -10.82
CA LEU A 17 -8.88 11.60 -10.48
C LEU A 17 -9.26 12.57 -9.34
N LYS A 18 -10.43 13.19 -9.46
CA LYS A 18 -10.97 14.10 -8.44
C LYS A 18 -11.17 13.40 -7.09
N ASP A 19 -11.68 12.18 -7.10
CA ASP A 19 -11.92 11.39 -5.88
C ASP A 19 -10.62 10.97 -5.21
N SER A 20 -9.59 10.62 -5.99
CA SER A 20 -8.25 10.30 -5.47
C SER A 20 -7.64 11.48 -4.71
N ILE A 21 -7.63 12.66 -5.31
CA ILE A 21 -7.10 13.89 -4.69
C ILE A 21 -7.88 14.25 -3.42
N LYS A 22 -9.22 14.20 -3.49
CA LYS A 22 -10.08 14.44 -2.31
C LYS A 22 -9.86 13.40 -1.21
N GLY A 23 -9.65 12.14 -1.58
CA GLY A 23 -9.39 11.04 -0.66
C GLY A 23 -8.12 11.29 0.15
N ILE A 24 -7.03 11.68 -0.51
CA ILE A 24 -5.77 12.05 0.16
C ILE A 24 -6.01 13.16 1.19
N GLY A 25 -6.73 14.22 0.82
CA GLY A 25 -7.07 15.31 1.73
C GLY A 25 -7.88 14.86 2.94
N LYS A 26 -8.88 14.00 2.75
CA LYS A 26 -9.71 13.44 3.84
C LYS A 26 -8.90 12.56 4.79
N VAL A 27 -7.93 11.78 4.28
CA VAL A 27 -7.09 10.92 5.12
C VAL A 27 -6.24 11.77 6.07
N ILE A 28 -5.75 12.94 5.63
CA ILE A 28 -5.00 13.87 6.47
C ILE A 28 -5.89 14.48 7.58
N THR A 29 -7.16 14.75 7.29
CA THR A 29 -8.09 15.33 8.27
C THR A 29 -8.81 14.31 9.13
N LEU A 30 -8.72 13.01 8.81
CA LEU A 30 -9.49 11.94 9.44
C LEU A 30 -9.32 11.91 10.97
N ASP A 31 -8.09 12.03 11.47
CA ASP A 31 -7.81 12.05 12.91
C ASP A 31 -8.50 13.23 13.62
N ARG A 32 -8.52 14.40 12.98
CA ARG A 32 -9.17 15.61 13.51
C ARG A 32 -10.68 15.42 13.54
N ASP A 33 -11.23 14.84 12.48
CA ASP A 33 -12.66 14.63 12.35
C ASP A 33 -13.16 13.59 13.37
N LEU A 34 -12.40 12.51 13.61
CA LEU A 34 -12.69 11.52 14.67
C LEU A 34 -12.67 12.16 16.06
N LYS A 35 -11.69 13.01 16.35
CA LYS A 35 -11.59 13.72 17.63
C LYS A 35 -12.73 14.72 17.84
N ASN A 36 -13.13 15.42 16.78
CA ASN A 36 -14.24 16.38 16.82
C ASN A 36 -15.60 15.69 17.03
N GLU A 37 -15.82 14.49 16.48
CA GLU A 37 -17.03 13.70 16.71
C GLU A 37 -17.10 13.07 18.11
N ALA A 38 -15.98 12.57 18.63
CA ALA A 38 -15.92 12.05 20.01
C ALA A 38 -16.24 13.14 21.03
N SER A 39 -15.66 14.33 20.85
CA SER A 39 -15.93 15.49 21.71
C SER A 39 -17.36 16.02 21.56
N SER A 40 -17.95 16.00 20.36
CA SER A 40 -19.35 16.42 20.18
C SER A 40 -20.35 15.42 20.76
N THR A 41 -20.02 14.12 20.78
CA THR A 41 -20.83 13.07 21.43
C THR A 41 -20.80 13.19 22.96
N GLU A 42 -19.70 13.65 23.54
CA GLU A 42 -19.60 13.93 24.99
C GLU A 42 -20.33 15.21 25.43
N THR A 43 -20.56 16.17 24.52
CA THR A 43 -21.15 17.49 24.86
C THR A 43 -22.66 17.62 24.71
N VAL A 44 -23.41 16.56 24.41
CA VAL A 44 -24.88 16.65 24.39
C VAL A 44 -25.41 16.86 25.81
N PRO A 45 -26.01 18.02 26.15
CA PRO A 45 -26.63 18.20 27.46
C PRO A 45 -27.84 17.26 27.54
N SER A 46 -27.79 16.28 28.43
CA SER A 46 -28.89 15.37 28.70
C SER A 46 -30.08 16.12 29.29
N GLY A 47 -30.94 16.65 28.41
CA GLY A 47 -32.17 17.37 28.77
C GLY A 47 -33.41 16.48 28.93
N GLU A 48 -33.29 15.16 28.82
CA GLU A 48 -34.41 14.24 29.08
C GLU A 48 -34.37 13.69 30.50
N PRO A 49 -35.50 13.70 31.25
CA PRO A 49 -35.56 13.15 32.59
C PRO A 49 -35.37 11.63 32.55
N MET A 50 -34.15 11.21 32.85
CA MET A 50 -33.77 9.80 32.94
C MET A 50 -34.60 9.10 34.02
N SER A 51 -35.24 7.98 33.66
CA SER A 51 -36.04 7.22 34.63
C SER A 51 -35.15 6.67 35.75
N THR A 52 -35.72 6.54 36.95
CA THR A 52 -35.00 6.05 38.15
C THR A 52 -34.41 4.65 37.99
N LEU A 53 -34.94 3.84 37.07
CA LEU A 53 -34.43 2.52 36.70
C LEU A 53 -33.22 2.59 35.76
N ALA A 54 -33.20 3.54 34.82
CA ALA A 54 -32.05 3.79 33.94
C ALA A 54 -30.86 4.34 34.75
N ARG A 55 -31.13 5.22 35.72
CA ARG A 55 -30.10 5.74 36.64
C ARG A 55 -29.47 4.63 37.48
N ARG A 56 -30.26 3.72 38.06
CA ARG A 56 -29.73 2.59 38.84
C ARG A 56 -28.97 1.56 37.99
N ARG A 57 -29.34 1.37 36.71
CA ARG A 57 -28.57 0.52 35.79
C ARG A 57 -27.22 1.15 35.46
N ALA A 58 -27.16 2.47 35.25
CA ALA A 58 -25.91 3.20 35.05
C ALA A 58 -25.03 3.23 36.32
N GLU A 59 -25.62 3.38 37.51
CA GLU A 59 -24.89 3.33 38.79
C GLU A 59 -24.37 1.92 39.12
N LYS A 60 -25.12 0.86 38.77
CA LYS A 60 -24.73 -0.54 39.00
C LYS A 60 -23.70 -1.03 37.97
N HIS A 61 -23.74 -0.51 36.74
CA HIS A 61 -22.67 -0.61 35.75
C HIS A 61 -21.79 0.63 35.86
N GLY A 62 -21.11 0.78 37.00
CA GLY A 62 -20.16 1.87 37.24
C GLY A 62 -19.30 2.11 36.01
N THR A 63 -19.50 3.29 35.41
CA THR A 63 -18.76 3.85 34.31
C THR A 63 -17.30 3.94 34.76
N ARG A 64 -16.54 2.88 34.53
CA ARG A 64 -15.14 3.07 34.16
C ARG A 64 -15.22 3.86 32.87
N GLU A 65 -15.04 5.17 32.96
CA GLU A 65 -14.50 5.95 31.86
C GLU A 65 -13.19 5.25 31.47
N VAL A 66 -13.29 4.31 30.55
CA VAL A 66 -12.14 3.85 29.79
C VAL A 66 -11.82 5.06 28.93
N LYS A 67 -10.98 5.93 29.49
CA LYS A 67 -10.30 6.99 28.76
C LYS A 67 -9.62 6.29 27.60
N GLN A 68 -10.29 6.25 26.44
CA GLN A 68 -9.75 5.56 25.29
C GLN A 68 -8.40 6.21 25.03
N PRO A 69 -7.31 5.42 25.04
CA PRO A 69 -5.99 5.97 24.79
C PRO A 69 -6.08 6.68 23.45
N SER A 70 -5.67 7.96 23.42
CA SER A 70 -5.65 8.77 22.22
C SER A 70 -5.05 7.95 21.09
N GLU A 71 -5.89 7.47 20.16
CA GLU A 71 -5.42 6.59 19.10
C GLU A 71 -4.28 7.32 18.36
N PRO A 72 -3.12 6.68 18.16
CA PRO A 72 -2.01 7.35 17.50
C PRO A 72 -2.47 7.78 16.11
N LYS A 73 -2.28 9.07 15.84
CA LYS A 73 -2.62 9.76 14.58
C LYS A 73 -2.31 8.85 13.39
N VAL A 74 -3.29 8.58 12.52
CA VAL A 74 -3.13 7.79 11.30
C VAL A 74 -1.88 8.22 10.53
N MET A 75 -1.58 9.52 10.47
CA MET A 75 -0.35 10.02 9.84
C MET A 75 0.94 9.55 10.53
N HIS A 76 0.96 9.51 11.86
CA HIS A 76 2.13 9.01 12.61
C HIS A 76 2.37 7.53 12.30
N ARG A 77 1.30 6.74 12.25
CA ARG A 77 1.35 5.33 11.86
C ARG A 77 1.91 5.14 10.44
N ILE A 78 1.46 5.94 9.49
CA ILE A 78 1.97 5.93 8.10
C ILE A 78 3.45 6.29 8.06
N LEU A 79 3.84 7.39 8.72
CA LEU A 79 5.24 7.83 8.75
C LEU A 79 6.15 6.79 9.41
N LEU A 80 5.69 6.19 10.51
CA LEU A 80 6.42 5.14 11.21
C LEU A 80 6.59 3.89 10.33
N CYS A 81 5.53 3.49 9.63
CA CYS A 81 5.56 2.42 8.65
C CYS A 81 6.54 2.73 7.50
N CYS A 82 6.48 3.92 6.91
CA CYS A 82 7.42 4.33 5.86
C CYS A 82 8.86 4.37 6.37
N ALA A 83 9.10 4.88 7.58
CA ALA A 83 10.43 4.97 8.17
C ALA A 83 11.01 3.58 8.48
N TRP A 84 10.22 2.68 9.07
CA TRP A 84 10.68 1.32 9.37
C TRP A 84 10.93 0.51 8.12
N ASN A 85 9.99 0.51 7.18
CA ASN A 85 10.15 -0.25 5.94
C ASN A 85 11.28 0.34 5.10
N GLY A 86 11.19 1.63 4.75
CA GLY A 86 12.22 2.31 3.95
C GLY A 86 13.59 2.29 4.61
N GLY A 87 13.66 2.51 5.93
CA GLY A 87 14.90 2.46 6.70
C GLY A 87 15.51 1.06 6.74
N LEU A 88 14.72 0.01 6.96
CA LEU A 88 15.22 -1.37 6.98
C LEU A 88 15.74 -1.81 5.60
N PHE A 89 15.03 -1.47 4.51
CA PHE A 89 15.52 -1.73 3.15
C PHE A 89 16.81 -0.96 2.87
N LEU A 90 16.79 0.36 3.11
CA LEU A 90 17.92 1.22 2.81
C LEU A 90 19.16 0.82 3.61
N LEU A 91 19.00 0.55 4.91
CA LEU A 91 20.07 0.09 5.78
C LEU A 91 20.61 -1.27 5.31
N SER A 92 19.74 -2.21 4.94
CA SER A 92 20.17 -3.51 4.40
C SER A 92 21.02 -3.35 3.14
N ILE A 93 20.59 -2.49 2.21
CA ILE A 93 21.31 -2.21 0.96
C ILE A 93 22.65 -1.53 1.26
N ILE A 94 22.67 -0.50 2.10
CA ILE A 94 23.90 0.23 2.47
C ILE A 94 24.89 -0.70 3.17
N LEU A 95 24.43 -1.51 4.13
CA LEU A 95 25.31 -2.45 4.82
C LEU A 95 25.86 -3.49 3.84
N PHE A 96 25.04 -4.02 2.94
CA PHE A 96 25.50 -5.05 2.01
C PHE A 96 26.51 -4.49 0.99
N TYR A 97 26.15 -3.43 0.27
CA TYR A 97 27.00 -2.86 -0.78
C TYR A 97 28.15 -2.00 -0.25
N GLY A 98 27.96 -1.34 0.89
CA GLY A 98 28.95 -0.45 1.49
C GLY A 98 29.88 -1.10 2.51
N VAL A 99 29.48 -2.21 3.13
CA VAL A 99 30.28 -2.89 4.17
C VAL A 99 30.59 -4.33 3.78
N VAL A 100 29.57 -5.16 3.52
CA VAL A 100 29.76 -6.60 3.31
C VAL A 100 30.59 -6.88 2.05
N LEU A 101 30.19 -6.35 0.89
CA LEU A 101 30.92 -6.57 -0.36
C LEU A 101 32.36 -6.04 -0.30
N PRO A 102 32.64 -4.79 0.14
CA PRO A 102 34.01 -4.30 0.28
C PRO A 102 34.85 -5.12 1.27
N THR A 103 34.26 -5.58 2.38
CA THR A 103 34.97 -6.42 3.36
C THR A 103 35.33 -7.78 2.77
N LEU A 104 34.42 -8.41 2.02
CA LEU A 104 34.69 -9.67 1.32
C LEU A 104 35.73 -9.48 0.21
N GLN A 105 35.70 -8.36 -0.51
CA GLN A 105 36.72 -8.02 -1.49
C GLN A 105 38.10 -7.85 -0.83
N PHE A 106 38.16 -7.17 0.31
CA PHE A 106 39.37 -7.01 1.08
C PHE A 106 39.92 -8.36 1.60
N LEU A 107 39.06 -9.22 2.15
CA LEU A 107 39.45 -10.54 2.64
C LEU A 107 39.95 -11.44 1.51
N THR A 108 39.29 -11.44 0.35
CA THR A 108 39.78 -12.20 -0.82
C THR A 108 41.11 -11.65 -1.33
N ASN A 109 41.31 -10.34 -1.31
CA ASN A 109 42.60 -9.72 -1.64
C ASN A 109 43.70 -10.15 -0.67
N LEU A 110 43.41 -10.19 0.64
CA LEU A 110 44.35 -10.63 1.67
C LEU A 110 44.78 -12.10 1.51
N ILE A 111 43.84 -12.98 1.16
CA ILE A 111 44.10 -14.42 0.98
C ILE A 111 44.87 -14.72 -0.31
N PHE A 112 44.50 -14.06 -1.42
CA PHE A 112 45.06 -14.33 -2.75
C PHE A 112 46.16 -13.34 -3.18
N GLY A 113 46.60 -12.47 -2.27
CA GLY A 113 47.75 -11.57 -2.44
C GLY A 113 47.62 -10.57 -3.59
N GLY A 114 46.39 -10.16 -3.94
CA GLY A 114 46.16 -9.23 -5.07
C GLY A 114 46.61 -9.75 -6.44
N SER A 115 46.73 -11.07 -6.61
CA SER A 115 47.09 -11.72 -7.89
C SER A 115 45.95 -11.65 -8.92
N SER A 116 46.24 -11.94 -10.19
CA SER A 116 45.23 -12.04 -11.27
C SER A 116 44.09 -13.01 -10.90
N VAL A 117 44.41 -14.06 -10.15
CA VAL A 117 43.45 -15.04 -9.62
C VAL A 117 42.38 -14.39 -8.74
N GLN A 118 42.73 -13.37 -7.96
CA GLN A 118 41.75 -12.67 -7.12
C GLN A 118 40.74 -11.89 -7.97
N SER A 119 41.21 -11.22 -9.03
CA SER A 119 40.35 -10.49 -9.96
C SER A 119 39.39 -11.43 -10.67
N ASP A 120 39.89 -12.59 -11.11
CA ASP A 120 39.07 -13.62 -11.77
C ASP A 120 37.99 -14.17 -10.83
N ILE A 121 38.34 -14.44 -9.56
CA ILE A 121 37.37 -14.89 -8.55
C ILE A 121 36.31 -13.81 -8.28
N TRP A 122 36.72 -12.56 -8.11
CA TRP A 122 35.81 -11.49 -7.73
C TRP A 122 34.79 -11.14 -8.83
N TRP A 123 35.19 -11.25 -10.10
CA TRP A 123 34.34 -10.91 -11.25
C TRP A 123 33.03 -11.72 -11.28
N TRP A 124 33.05 -13.00 -10.91
CA TRP A 124 31.84 -13.83 -10.83
C TRP A 124 31.25 -13.89 -9.42
N LEU A 125 32.07 -13.79 -8.37
CA LEU A 125 31.59 -13.87 -6.98
C LEU A 125 30.70 -12.68 -6.61
N SER A 126 31.13 -11.47 -6.94
CA SER A 126 30.40 -10.22 -6.64
C SER A 126 28.96 -10.20 -7.20
N PRO A 127 28.71 -10.49 -8.50
CA PRO A 127 27.36 -10.53 -9.04
C PRO A 127 26.51 -11.66 -8.43
N ILE A 128 27.08 -12.84 -8.18
CA ILE A 128 26.35 -13.95 -7.54
C ILE A 128 25.90 -13.54 -6.15
N LEU A 129 26.80 -13.00 -5.32
CA LEU A 129 26.45 -12.53 -3.98
C LEU A 129 25.36 -11.46 -4.02
N SER A 130 25.48 -10.51 -4.95
CA SER A 130 24.49 -9.46 -5.14
C SER A 130 23.12 -10.05 -5.54
N TRP A 131 23.06 -10.98 -6.47
CA TRP A 131 21.81 -11.63 -6.87
C TRP A 131 21.21 -12.47 -5.74
N THR A 132 22.03 -13.24 -5.02
CA THR A 132 21.58 -14.02 -3.87
C THR A 132 21.03 -13.12 -2.77
N PHE A 133 21.69 -12.01 -2.46
CA PHE A 133 21.20 -11.04 -1.49
C PHE A 133 19.87 -10.42 -1.94
N ASN A 134 19.76 -9.96 -3.18
CA ASN A 134 18.52 -9.39 -3.68
C ASN A 134 17.36 -10.41 -3.67
N ALA A 135 17.64 -11.66 -4.06
CA ALA A 135 16.62 -12.70 -4.18
C ALA A 135 16.21 -13.33 -2.83
N LEU A 136 17.15 -13.57 -1.91
CA LEU A 136 16.89 -14.29 -0.65
C LEU A 136 16.73 -13.36 0.55
N TRP A 137 17.13 -12.09 0.45
CA TRP A 137 16.97 -11.12 1.53
C TRP A 137 15.97 -10.04 1.14
N ILE A 138 16.27 -9.25 0.11
CA ILE A 138 15.45 -8.07 -0.23
C ILE A 138 14.04 -8.47 -0.68
N LEU A 139 13.91 -9.46 -1.57
CA LEU A 139 12.60 -9.88 -2.07
C LEU A 139 11.69 -10.46 -0.96
N PRO A 140 12.14 -11.38 -0.09
CA PRO A 140 11.33 -11.82 1.06
C PRO A 140 10.99 -10.69 2.02
N LEU A 141 11.93 -9.79 2.30
CA LEU A 141 11.69 -8.62 3.15
C LEU A 141 10.62 -7.72 2.53
N PHE A 142 10.60 -7.57 1.20
CA PHE A 142 9.57 -6.84 0.46
C PHE A 142 8.19 -7.47 0.60
N VAL A 143 8.09 -8.79 0.44
CA VAL A 143 6.82 -9.51 0.63
C VAL A 143 6.33 -9.39 2.07
N LEU A 144 7.22 -9.57 3.05
CA LEU A 144 6.88 -9.44 4.47
C LEU A 144 6.44 -8.01 4.82
N SER A 145 7.15 -7.00 4.34
CA SER A 145 6.78 -5.58 4.51
C SER A 145 5.38 -5.32 3.97
N LYS A 146 5.07 -5.85 2.78
CA LYS A 146 3.72 -5.74 2.22
C LYS A 146 2.66 -6.36 3.15
N ILE A 147 2.89 -7.56 3.67
CA ILE A 147 1.94 -8.22 4.58
C ILE A 147 1.72 -7.39 5.85
N VAL A 148 2.80 -6.93 6.49
CA VAL A 148 2.73 -6.09 7.69
C VAL A 148 1.98 -4.78 7.39
N ASN A 149 2.28 -4.15 6.25
CA ASN A 149 1.61 -2.95 5.79
C ASN A 149 0.12 -3.21 5.59
N SER A 150 -0.23 -4.32 4.94
CA SER A 150 -1.62 -4.68 4.69
C SER A 150 -2.40 -4.85 6.00
N LEU A 151 -1.83 -5.52 7.01
CA LEU A 151 -2.47 -5.66 8.32
C LEU A 151 -2.66 -4.30 9.00
N TRP A 152 -1.63 -3.45 8.97
CA TRP A 152 -1.69 -2.13 9.60
C TRP A 152 -2.71 -1.20 8.93
N PHE A 153 -2.75 -1.19 7.60
CA PHE A 153 -3.69 -0.39 6.82
C PHE A 153 -5.12 -0.94 6.88
N GLN A 154 -5.28 -2.25 7.09
CA GLN A 154 -6.59 -2.87 7.26
C GLN A 154 -7.32 -2.31 8.49
N ASP A 155 -6.65 -2.13 9.63
CA ASP A 155 -7.27 -1.54 10.83
C ASP A 155 -7.86 -0.15 10.57
N ILE A 156 -7.15 0.67 9.79
CA ILE A 156 -7.60 2.02 9.40
C ILE A 156 -8.80 1.92 8.44
N ALA A 157 -8.73 1.02 7.46
CA ALA A 157 -9.81 0.78 6.51
C ALA A 157 -11.08 0.27 7.22
N ASP A 158 -10.93 -0.59 8.23
CA ASP A 158 -12.01 -1.12 9.06
C ASP A 158 -12.70 -0.02 9.85
N ALA A 159 -11.92 0.89 10.45
CA ALA A 159 -12.46 2.05 11.15
C ALA A 159 -13.27 2.97 10.20
N ALA A 160 -12.73 3.26 9.01
CA ALA A 160 -13.42 4.05 8.00
C ALA A 160 -14.66 3.35 7.43
N TYR A 161 -14.60 2.02 7.27
CA TYR A 161 -15.72 1.22 6.79
C TYR A 161 -16.88 1.21 7.80
N ARG A 162 -16.57 1.04 9.09
CA ARG A 162 -17.57 1.12 10.19
C ARG A 162 -18.34 2.43 10.17
N LYS A 163 -17.68 3.54 9.88
CA LYS A 163 -18.30 4.87 9.79
C LYS A 163 -19.21 5.04 8.58
N SER A 164 -18.87 4.44 7.45
CA SER A 164 -19.53 4.73 6.16
C SER A 164 -20.57 3.68 5.73
N ARG A 165 -20.35 2.41 6.06
CA ARG A 165 -21.10 1.26 5.54
C ARG A 165 -21.57 0.28 6.62
N GLY A 166 -21.20 0.50 7.88
CA GLY A 166 -21.53 -0.40 8.99
C GLY A 166 -20.45 -1.45 9.24
N ARG A 167 -20.81 -2.59 9.86
CA ARG A 167 -19.80 -3.58 10.30
C ARG A 167 -19.18 -4.32 9.11
N PRO A 168 -17.84 -4.55 9.10
CA PRO A 168 -17.19 -5.42 8.12
C PRO A 168 -17.81 -6.81 8.11
N GLN A 169 -17.78 -7.49 6.97
CA GLN A 169 -18.18 -8.90 6.92
C GLN A 169 -17.24 -9.79 7.74
N LEU A 170 -17.77 -10.88 8.28
CA LEU A 170 -17.03 -11.81 9.15
C LEU A 170 -15.81 -12.39 8.40
N LEU A 171 -14.67 -12.44 9.09
CA LEU A 171 -13.40 -12.89 8.51
C LEU A 171 -13.54 -14.32 7.93
N PRO A 172 -13.12 -14.53 6.68
CA PRO A 172 -13.10 -15.86 6.09
C PRO A 172 -12.06 -16.76 6.79
N SER A 173 -12.12 -18.08 6.54
CA SER A 173 -11.13 -19.02 7.10
C SER A 173 -9.69 -18.62 6.74
N LEU A 174 -8.73 -18.94 7.61
CA LEU A 174 -7.30 -18.63 7.39
C LEU A 174 -6.81 -19.08 6.00
N SER A 175 -7.25 -20.25 5.54
CA SER A 175 -6.94 -20.78 4.21
C SER A 175 -7.40 -19.86 3.08
N LYS A 176 -8.60 -19.27 3.20
CA LYS A 176 -9.14 -18.32 2.21
C LYS A 176 -8.39 -17.01 2.21
N ILE A 177 -7.99 -16.52 3.40
CA ILE A 177 -7.16 -15.31 3.52
C ILE A 177 -5.81 -15.52 2.82
N ILE A 178 -5.15 -16.65 3.08
CA ILE A 178 -3.86 -16.97 2.44
C ILE A 178 -4.02 -17.06 0.92
N ALA A 179 -5.06 -17.76 0.44
CA ALA A 179 -5.32 -17.86 -0.99
C ALA A 179 -5.57 -16.48 -1.62
N ASP A 180 -6.39 -15.65 -1.00
CA ASP A 180 -6.68 -14.29 -1.48
C ASP A 180 -5.41 -13.44 -1.57
N VAL A 181 -4.55 -13.49 -0.54
CA VAL A 181 -3.25 -12.79 -0.53
C VAL A 181 -2.35 -13.26 -1.67
N LEU A 182 -2.25 -14.58 -1.90
CA LEU A 182 -1.42 -15.14 -2.97
C LEU A 182 -1.96 -14.76 -4.36
N PHE A 183 -3.28 -14.83 -4.57
CA PHE A 183 -3.89 -14.42 -5.84
C PHE A 183 -3.76 -12.92 -6.08
N SER A 184 -3.94 -12.08 -5.04
CA SER A 184 -3.68 -10.64 -5.13
C SER A 184 -2.22 -10.34 -5.47
N LEU A 185 -1.25 -11.04 -4.86
CA LEU A 185 0.17 -10.91 -5.18
C LEU A 185 0.47 -11.27 -6.63
N LEU A 186 -0.07 -12.40 -7.10
CA LEU A 186 0.09 -12.84 -8.48
C LEU A 186 -0.49 -11.83 -9.47
N LEU A 187 -1.72 -11.37 -9.22
CA LEU A 187 -2.39 -10.39 -10.06
C LEU A 187 -1.58 -9.09 -10.15
N GLN A 188 -1.09 -8.59 -9.01
CA GLN A 188 -0.28 -7.38 -8.96
C GLN A 188 1.06 -7.55 -9.72
N ALA A 189 1.71 -8.70 -9.59
CA ALA A 189 2.91 -9.03 -10.35
C ALA A 189 2.64 -9.05 -11.86
N LEU A 190 1.50 -9.61 -12.29
CA LEU A 190 1.11 -9.62 -13.71
C LEU A 190 0.90 -8.20 -14.25
N PHE A 191 0.18 -7.34 -13.54
CA PHE A 191 0.00 -5.94 -13.94
C PHE A 191 1.34 -5.20 -14.07
N LEU A 192 2.27 -5.46 -13.15
CA LEU A 192 3.61 -4.85 -13.18
C LEU A 192 4.42 -5.34 -14.38
N ILE A 193 4.47 -6.66 -14.60
CA ILE A 193 5.19 -7.27 -15.73
C ILE A 193 4.61 -6.79 -17.06
N GLN A 194 3.27 -6.78 -17.20
CA GLN A 194 2.60 -6.26 -18.39
C GLN A 194 2.93 -4.79 -18.65
N GLY A 195 2.95 -3.96 -17.60
CA GLY A 195 3.39 -2.57 -17.70
C GLY A 195 4.84 -2.47 -18.19
N MET A 196 5.76 -3.21 -17.57
CA MET A 196 7.18 -3.22 -17.95
C MET A 196 7.36 -3.67 -19.40
N LEU A 197 6.73 -4.78 -19.82
CA LEU A 197 6.78 -5.26 -21.19
C LEU A 197 6.19 -4.25 -22.18
N ALA A 198 5.09 -3.57 -21.82
CA ALA A 198 4.51 -2.53 -22.65
C ALA A 198 5.46 -1.33 -22.84
N SER A 199 6.27 -1.00 -21.82
CA SER A 199 7.27 0.06 -21.92
C SER A 199 8.44 -0.27 -22.87
N LEU A 200 8.65 -1.54 -23.20
CA LEU A 200 9.68 -1.99 -24.14
C LEU A 200 9.22 -1.90 -25.61
N LEU A 201 7.94 -1.65 -25.87
CA LEU A 201 7.42 -1.56 -27.24
C LEU A 201 7.97 -0.29 -27.93
N PRO A 202 8.69 -0.41 -29.06
CA PRO A 202 9.26 0.73 -29.78
C PRO A 202 8.20 1.43 -30.67
N ILE A 203 7.05 1.76 -30.08
CA ILE A 203 5.93 2.43 -30.74
C ILE A 203 5.79 3.81 -30.11
N GLY A 204 5.97 4.87 -30.91
CA GLY A 204 6.15 6.25 -30.46
C GLY A 204 5.20 6.70 -29.34
N GLY A 205 5.71 6.77 -28.10
CA GLY A 205 4.99 7.21 -26.90
C GLY A 205 3.88 6.26 -26.40
N LEU A 206 3.36 5.38 -27.24
CA LEU A 206 2.27 4.47 -26.90
C LEU A 206 2.66 3.50 -25.77
N GLY A 207 3.89 2.99 -25.77
CA GLY A 207 4.39 2.13 -24.70
C GLY A 207 4.32 2.79 -23.31
N HIS A 208 4.65 4.08 -23.22
CA HIS A 208 4.55 4.85 -21.97
C HIS A 208 3.11 5.09 -21.53
N ILE A 209 2.19 5.34 -22.48
CA ILE A 209 0.77 5.48 -22.17
C ILE A 209 0.23 4.15 -21.61
N VAL A 210 0.54 3.03 -22.26
CA VAL A 210 0.10 1.70 -21.81
C VAL A 210 0.71 1.33 -20.46
N TYR A 211 1.99 1.66 -20.23
CA TYR A 211 2.63 1.53 -18.92
C TYR A 211 1.87 2.33 -17.85
N LEU A 212 1.60 3.62 -18.09
CA LEU A 212 0.86 4.46 -17.14
C LEU A 212 -0.55 3.93 -16.86
N LEU A 213 -1.24 3.36 -17.87
CA LEU A 213 -2.54 2.72 -17.68
C LEU A 213 -2.44 1.54 -16.71
N HIS A 214 -1.49 0.63 -16.93
CA HIS A 214 -1.30 -0.55 -16.06
C HIS A 214 -0.93 -0.16 -14.63
N ILE A 215 0.00 0.79 -14.47
CA ILE A 215 0.41 1.26 -13.14
C ILE A 215 -0.73 2.00 -12.43
N SER A 216 -1.54 2.77 -13.15
CA SER A 216 -2.73 3.43 -12.56
C SER A 216 -3.76 2.41 -12.08
N LEU A 217 -4.04 1.38 -12.87
CA LEU A 217 -4.93 0.28 -12.46
C LEU A 217 -4.37 -0.48 -11.25
N LEU A 218 -3.07 -0.75 -11.24
CA LEU A 218 -2.39 -1.40 -10.12
C LEU A 218 -2.52 -0.59 -8.82
N TYR A 219 -2.29 0.73 -8.86
CA TYR A 219 -2.43 1.58 -7.68
C TYR A 219 -3.87 1.70 -7.18
N SER A 220 -4.83 1.74 -8.10
CA SER A 220 -6.24 1.64 -7.74
C SER A 220 -6.55 0.31 -7.05
N LEU A 221 -6.08 -0.82 -7.59
CA LEU A 221 -6.24 -2.13 -6.96
C LEU A 221 -5.72 -2.11 -5.52
N TYR A 222 -4.50 -1.60 -5.29
CA TYR A 222 -3.93 -1.48 -3.95
C TYR A 222 -4.80 -0.64 -2.99
N ALA A 223 -5.29 0.51 -3.43
CA ALA A 223 -6.06 1.41 -2.58
C ALA A 223 -7.45 0.83 -2.23
N PHE A 224 -8.10 0.17 -3.18
CA PHE A 224 -9.46 -0.36 -3.00
C PHE A 224 -9.48 -1.77 -2.40
N GLU A 225 -8.38 -2.53 -2.44
CA GLU A 225 -8.30 -3.88 -1.89
C GLU A 225 -8.74 -3.95 -0.44
N TYR A 226 -8.31 -3.01 0.41
CA TYR A 226 -8.72 -2.92 1.82
C TYR A 226 -10.24 -2.79 2.01
N LYS A 227 -10.86 -1.93 1.20
CA LYS A 227 -12.32 -1.71 1.21
C LYS A 227 -13.06 -2.95 0.73
N TRP A 228 -12.58 -3.59 -0.33
CA TRP A 228 -13.19 -4.79 -0.89
C TRP A 228 -13.02 -6.01 -0.01
N PHE A 229 -11.90 -6.10 0.71
CA PHE A 229 -11.69 -7.08 1.76
C PHE A 229 -12.76 -6.96 2.84
N ASN A 230 -13.06 -5.73 3.30
CA ASN A 230 -14.16 -5.47 4.26
C ASN A 230 -15.56 -5.81 3.74
N MET A 231 -15.73 -5.77 2.42
CA MET A 231 -16.96 -6.19 1.76
C MET A 231 -17.03 -7.71 1.51
N GLY A 232 -15.99 -8.47 1.88
CA GLY A 232 -15.89 -9.90 1.62
C GLY A 232 -15.76 -10.26 0.14
N TRP A 233 -15.25 -9.36 -0.70
CA TRP A 233 -15.09 -9.63 -2.13
C TRP A 233 -13.84 -10.46 -2.36
N GLU A 234 -13.96 -11.56 -3.08
CA GLU A 234 -12.82 -12.37 -3.55
C GLU A 234 -12.08 -11.68 -4.71
N VAL A 235 -10.81 -12.03 -4.92
CA VAL A 235 -9.97 -11.48 -6.02
C VAL A 235 -10.68 -11.46 -7.38
N GLN A 236 -11.38 -12.52 -7.75
CA GLN A 236 -12.07 -12.62 -9.05
C GLN A 236 -13.13 -11.52 -9.22
N LYS A 237 -13.90 -11.24 -8.17
CA LYS A 237 -14.89 -10.16 -8.17
C LYS A 237 -14.24 -8.79 -8.24
N ARG A 238 -13.11 -8.59 -7.54
CA ARG A 238 -12.34 -7.34 -7.58
C ARG A 238 -11.84 -7.06 -8.99
N LEU A 239 -11.28 -8.06 -9.67
CA LEU A 239 -10.77 -7.95 -11.03
C LEU A 239 -11.88 -7.61 -12.04
N SER A 240 -12.97 -8.38 -12.04
CA SER A 240 -14.11 -8.13 -12.93
C SER A 240 -14.71 -6.72 -12.72
N TYR A 241 -14.72 -6.24 -11.48
CA TYR A 241 -15.19 -4.89 -11.18
C TYR A 241 -14.26 -3.79 -11.71
N ILE A 242 -12.94 -4.00 -11.64
CA ILE A 242 -11.96 -3.09 -12.25
C ILE A 242 -12.09 -3.09 -13.77
N GLU A 243 -12.16 -4.26 -14.40
CA GLU A 243 -12.30 -4.37 -15.86
C GLU A 243 -13.56 -3.66 -16.37
N THR A 244 -14.68 -3.83 -15.67
CA THR A 244 -15.97 -3.20 -16.03
C THR A 244 -15.92 -1.67 -15.87
N ASN A 245 -15.18 -1.15 -14.88
CA ASN A 245 -15.15 0.28 -14.54
C ASN A 245 -13.76 0.89 -14.73
N TRP A 246 -12.98 0.36 -15.66
CA TRP A 246 -11.56 0.69 -15.83
C TRP A 246 -11.26 2.19 -15.95
N PRO A 247 -12.09 3.06 -16.60
CA PRO A 247 -11.73 4.46 -16.75
C PRO A 247 -11.65 5.19 -15.40
N TYR A 248 -12.55 4.83 -14.47
CA TYR A 248 -12.55 5.41 -13.12
C TYR A 248 -11.28 5.03 -12.38
N PHE A 249 -10.88 3.75 -12.43
CA PHE A 249 -9.71 3.25 -11.73
C PHE A 249 -8.39 3.75 -12.35
N VAL A 250 -8.34 3.92 -13.67
CA VAL A 250 -7.21 4.62 -14.30
C VAL A 250 -7.13 6.03 -13.75
N GLY A 251 -8.24 6.79 -13.76
CA GLY A 251 -8.27 8.15 -13.24
C GLY A 251 -7.86 8.25 -11.77
N PHE A 252 -8.35 7.34 -10.94
CA PHE A 252 -8.07 7.32 -9.50
C PHE A 252 -6.60 7.02 -9.18
N GLY A 253 -5.98 6.07 -9.89
CA GLY A 253 -4.59 5.70 -9.67
C GLY A 253 -3.57 6.61 -10.36
N LEU A 254 -4.02 7.41 -11.32
CA LEU A 254 -3.16 8.26 -12.16
C LEU A 254 -2.25 9.23 -11.37
N PRO A 255 -2.70 9.93 -10.31
CA PRO A 255 -1.82 10.82 -9.54
C PRO A 255 -0.60 10.10 -8.99
N LEU A 256 -0.83 8.90 -8.41
CA LEU A 256 0.23 8.10 -7.83
C LEU A 256 1.12 7.52 -8.93
N ALA A 257 0.54 7.06 -10.04
CA ALA A 257 1.28 6.58 -11.21
C ALA A 257 2.24 7.62 -11.78
N LEU A 258 1.77 8.87 -11.93
CA LEU A 258 2.59 9.98 -12.38
C LEU A 258 3.67 10.33 -11.36
N PHE A 259 3.32 10.40 -10.07
CA PHE A 259 4.29 10.67 -9.01
C PHE A 259 5.45 9.66 -9.00
N THR A 260 5.14 8.37 -9.15
CA THR A 260 6.16 7.32 -9.22
C THR A 260 6.92 7.30 -10.55
N ALA A 261 6.29 7.69 -11.65
CA ALA A 261 6.97 7.81 -12.95
C ALA A 261 7.97 8.97 -12.99
N ILE A 262 7.68 10.08 -12.28
CA ILE A 262 8.58 11.24 -12.15
C ILE A 262 9.83 10.87 -11.33
N SER A 263 9.72 9.89 -10.42
CA SER A 263 10.83 9.42 -9.59
C SER A 263 11.93 8.64 -10.34
N SER A 264 11.95 8.66 -11.68
CA SER A 264 12.97 7.94 -12.46
C SER A 264 14.37 8.39 -12.05
N SER A 265 15.11 7.41 -11.53
CA SER A 265 16.50 7.38 -11.08
C SER A 265 17.43 8.48 -11.63
N HIS A 266 17.64 9.52 -10.85
CA HIS A 266 18.92 10.26 -10.86
C HIS A 266 20.03 9.54 -10.07
N ILE A 267 19.70 8.45 -9.35
CA ILE A 267 20.61 7.79 -8.40
C ILE A 267 21.26 6.52 -8.96
N ILE A 268 20.72 5.94 -10.04
CA ILE A 268 21.34 4.80 -10.72
C ILE A 268 21.34 5.10 -12.21
N LYS A 269 22.43 5.72 -12.65
CA LYS A 269 22.91 5.78 -14.02
C LYS A 269 24.33 5.24 -14.02
#